data_AF-A0AA37HKY6-F1
#
_entry.id   AF-A0AA37HKY6-F1
#
_cell.length_a   1.000
_cell.length_b   1.000
_cell.length_c   1.000
_cell.angle_alpha   90.00
_cell.angle_beta   90.00
_cell.angle_gamma   90.00
#
_symmetry.space_group_name_H-M   'P 1'
#
loop_
_entity.id
_entity.type
_entity.pdbx_description
1 polymer ?
#
loop_
_entity_poly.entity_id
_entity_poly.type
_entity_poly.pdbx_seq_one_letter_code
_entity_poly.pdbx_strand_id
1 'polypeptide(L)'
;MTVAGVLSREALTAWQAVADAGAPWLTLDCLDGSDDHVAPRDAPDGDRVRVTLTYARRDGAEHLFTPEGWRSLLLDADRACRVSAVRLAFIRAADGFRTRGHVVEPWVDAPAVAPVPEPRPEAGPRRVVRSQSPEQMAPPRIEPYVAGAARVDGPAAPAWREAAGTMIALSLPNELYRDGATPMAMLAGQPPRKLMLGDGGLGADGFDAQQAAAAWVYLEGTDVEVRHTFLSAELSREWTAGQSFRAGLPKRVGPALDSARLLYKAHLRAGSKDTLKALSDLRKTLSDEVQKLLQQSRDLSAAVWRDVAVAIGALVVRLAIDAAKGGGAGGAGFAGLYAGVAAYVGISYAVSVSTNRRFLGVVEASRSAWRTKLYGFLDDADYDALADGPLAGAMAAYRRAEGRTTAVVWVVVFVMLAAAAMEAGWIDQDALRSWLATAHARVPAAH
;
A
#
# COMPACT_ATOMS: atom_id res chain seq x y z
N MET A 1 43.43 -10.49 16.80
CA MET A 1 44.23 -9.25 16.67
C MET A 1 45.68 -9.63 16.84
N THR A 2 46.59 -9.09 16.04
CA THR A 2 48.02 -9.34 16.20
C THR A 2 48.78 -8.03 16.27
N VAL A 3 49.62 -7.88 17.28
CA VAL A 3 50.53 -6.75 17.47
C VAL A 3 51.95 -7.30 17.38
N ALA A 4 52.80 -6.71 16.55
CA ALA A 4 54.18 -7.15 16.38
C ALA A 4 55.13 -5.95 16.37
N GLY A 5 56.21 -6.02 17.12
CA GLY A 5 57.18 -4.93 17.23
C GLY A 5 58.03 -5.02 18.48
N VAL A 6 58.84 -4.00 18.72
CA VAL A 6 59.57 -3.85 19.99
C VAL A 6 58.62 -3.17 20.98
N LEU A 7 58.19 -3.90 22.00
CA LEU A 7 57.26 -3.40 23.02
C LEU A 7 58.03 -2.88 24.22
N SER A 8 57.58 -1.78 24.82
CA SER A 8 58.16 -1.29 26.07
C SER A 8 57.86 -2.25 27.22
N ARG A 9 58.69 -2.22 28.27
CA ARG A 9 58.47 -3.02 29.49
C ARG A 9 57.09 -2.75 30.12
N GLU A 10 56.61 -1.51 30.05
CA GLU A 10 55.26 -1.12 30.47
C GLU A 10 54.17 -1.83 29.64
N ALA A 11 54.30 -1.84 28.31
CA ALA A 11 53.36 -2.51 27.42
C ALA A 11 53.35 -4.03 27.62
N LEU A 12 54.52 -4.65 27.80
CA LEU A 12 54.65 -6.08 28.12
C LEU A 12 53.99 -6.42 29.47
N THR A 13 54.14 -5.55 30.47
CA THR A 13 53.47 -5.70 31.78
C THR A 13 51.95 -5.60 31.64
N ALA A 14 51.44 -4.68 30.81
CA ALA A 14 50.01 -4.58 30.53
C ALA A 14 49.47 -5.85 29.83
N TRP A 15 50.20 -6.39 28.85
CA TRP A 15 49.84 -7.64 28.19
C TRP A 15 49.88 -8.84 29.13
N GLN A 16 50.82 -8.85 30.07
CA GLN A 16 50.87 -9.86 31.11
C GLN A 16 49.62 -9.82 31.99
N ALA A 17 49.14 -8.63 32.36
CA ALA A 17 47.90 -8.50 33.14
C ALA A 17 46.69 -9.07 32.39
N VAL A 18 46.65 -8.94 31.05
CA VAL A 18 45.61 -9.57 30.22
C VAL A 18 45.71 -11.10 30.26
N ALA A 19 46.93 -11.64 30.19
CA ALA A 19 47.16 -13.09 30.28
C ALA A 19 46.76 -13.64 31.67
N ASP A 20 47.16 -12.93 32.74
CA ASP A 20 46.90 -13.31 34.13
C ASP A 20 45.41 -13.22 34.49
N ALA A 21 44.63 -12.36 33.81
CA ALA A 21 43.18 -12.25 34.04
C ALA A 21 42.42 -13.55 33.74
N GLY A 22 43.00 -14.49 32.97
CA GLY A 22 42.46 -15.84 32.80
C GLY A 22 41.06 -15.89 32.19
N ALA A 23 40.70 -14.94 31.33
CA ALA A 23 39.37 -14.85 30.74
C ALA A 23 39.09 -16.06 29.81
N PRO A 24 38.05 -16.88 30.06
CA PRO A 24 37.85 -18.15 29.35
C PRO A 24 37.45 -18.00 27.88
N TRP A 25 37.07 -16.79 27.47
CA TRP A 25 36.65 -16.45 26.11
C TRP A 25 37.77 -15.78 25.29
N LEU A 26 38.96 -15.65 25.88
CA LEU A 26 40.12 -14.96 25.34
C LEU A 26 41.33 -15.89 25.40
N THR A 27 42.13 -15.90 24.34
CA THR A 27 43.43 -16.57 24.30
C THR A 27 44.47 -15.55 23.88
N LEU A 28 45.58 -15.50 24.61
CA LEU A 28 46.72 -14.63 24.32
C LEU A 28 47.93 -15.52 24.08
N ASP A 29 48.50 -15.41 22.89
CA ASP A 29 49.76 -16.03 22.49
C ASP A 29 50.81 -14.94 22.32
N CYS A 30 51.97 -15.11 22.95
CA CYS A 30 53.07 -14.18 22.85
C CYS A 30 54.31 -14.94 22.37
N LEU A 31 54.85 -14.52 21.22
CA LEU A 31 56.04 -15.08 20.60
C LEU A 31 57.18 -14.06 20.68
N ASP A 32 58.38 -14.49 21.02
CA ASP A 32 59.58 -13.64 21.03
C ASP A 32 60.21 -13.49 19.63
N GLY A 33 61.43 -12.94 19.58
CA GLY A 33 62.17 -12.73 18.33
C GLY A 33 62.60 -14.01 17.62
N SER A 34 62.56 -15.15 18.32
CA SER A 34 62.89 -16.49 17.83
C SER A 34 61.64 -17.31 17.47
N ASP A 35 60.45 -16.70 17.55
CA ASP A 35 59.14 -17.36 17.44
C ASP A 35 58.88 -18.41 18.56
N ASP A 36 59.54 -18.30 19.71
CA ASP A 36 59.29 -19.14 20.88
C ASP A 36 58.14 -18.56 21.73
N HIS A 37 57.29 -19.44 22.27
CA HIS A 37 56.21 -19.03 23.17
C HIS A 37 56.78 -18.58 24.52
N VAL A 38 56.57 -17.31 24.85
CA VAL A 38 57.02 -16.70 26.10
C VAL A 38 55.85 -16.00 26.81
N ALA A 39 55.91 -15.90 28.14
CA ALA A 39 55.00 -14.99 28.82
C ALA A 39 55.39 -13.54 28.48
N PRO A 40 54.43 -12.61 28.31
CA PRO A 40 54.75 -11.22 27.99
C PRO A 40 55.78 -10.58 28.93
N ARG A 41 55.76 -10.91 30.23
CA ARG A 41 56.73 -10.39 31.20
C ARG A 41 58.17 -10.89 30.98
N ASP A 42 58.32 -12.07 30.39
CA ASP A 42 59.60 -12.77 30.22
C ASP A 42 60.28 -12.43 28.88
N ALA A 43 59.59 -11.68 28.00
CA ALA A 43 60.19 -11.22 26.75
C ALA A 43 61.41 -10.30 27.03
N PRO A 44 62.55 -10.48 26.34
CA PRO A 44 63.73 -9.64 26.51
C PRO A 44 63.47 -8.18 26.15
N ASP A 45 64.08 -7.23 26.88
CA ASP A 45 63.96 -5.81 26.55
C ASP A 45 64.65 -5.51 25.21
N GLY A 46 63.94 -4.82 24.33
CA GLY A 46 64.46 -4.45 23.01
C GLY A 46 64.25 -5.53 21.94
N ASP A 47 63.78 -6.73 22.31
CA ASP A 47 63.44 -7.77 21.34
C ASP A 47 62.11 -7.51 20.65
N ARG A 48 61.98 -8.07 19.44
CA ARG A 48 60.74 -8.03 18.69
C ARG A 48 59.81 -9.11 19.23
N VAL A 49 58.63 -8.70 19.66
CA VAL A 49 57.60 -9.59 20.20
C VAL A 49 56.38 -9.58 19.28
N ARG A 50 55.70 -10.72 19.14
CA ARG A 50 54.40 -10.85 18.46
C ARG A 50 53.35 -11.34 19.45
N VAL A 51 52.43 -10.46 19.81
CA VAL A 51 51.27 -10.80 20.66
C VAL A 51 50.05 -11.00 19.78
N THR A 52 49.47 -12.19 19.83
CA THR A 52 48.22 -12.54 19.15
C THR A 52 47.13 -12.78 20.18
N LEU A 53 46.02 -12.09 20.00
CA LEU A 53 44.84 -12.21 20.84
C LEU A 53 43.68 -12.76 20.00
N THR A 54 43.16 -13.90 20.44
CA THR A 54 42.05 -14.64 19.83
C THR A 54 40.88 -14.65 20.81
N TYR A 55 39.65 -14.49 20.32
CA TYR A 55 38.46 -14.49 21.15
C TYR A 55 37.28 -15.12 20.41
N ALA A 56 36.32 -15.63 21.18
CA ALA A 56 35.10 -16.20 20.62
C ALA A 56 34.25 -15.12 19.93
N ARG A 57 33.96 -15.30 18.64
CA ARG A 57 32.98 -14.48 17.91
C ARG A 57 31.57 -14.91 18.29
N ARG A 58 30.63 -13.96 18.22
CA ARG A 58 29.21 -14.20 18.51
C ARG A 58 28.34 -13.68 17.38
N ASP A 59 27.25 -14.39 17.12
CA ASP A 59 26.33 -14.02 16.05
C ASP A 59 25.65 -12.68 16.33
N GLY A 60 25.45 -11.91 15.26
CA GLY A 60 24.81 -10.59 15.30
C GLY A 60 25.63 -9.47 15.95
N ALA A 61 26.80 -9.77 16.52
CA ALA A 61 27.63 -8.80 17.26
C ALA A 61 29.10 -8.85 16.84
N GLU A 62 29.69 -7.69 16.56
CA GLU A 62 31.13 -7.55 16.36
C GLU A 62 31.77 -6.94 17.61
N HIS A 63 32.92 -7.47 18.00
CA HIS A 63 33.70 -6.98 19.13
C HIS A 63 35.08 -6.60 18.61
N LEU A 64 35.48 -5.34 18.75
CA LEU A 64 36.66 -4.80 18.08
C LEU A 64 37.56 -4.07 19.07
N PHE A 65 38.84 -4.42 19.05
CA PHE A 65 39.84 -3.84 19.93
C PHE A 65 40.39 -2.50 19.42
N THR A 66 40.41 -2.27 18.11
CA THR A 66 41.13 -1.15 17.50
C THR A 66 40.25 -0.29 16.58
N PRO A 67 40.58 1.01 16.43
CA PRO A 67 39.96 1.88 15.43
C PRO A 67 40.09 1.35 13.99
N GLU A 68 41.20 0.69 13.65
CA GLU A 68 41.42 0.09 12.34
C GLU A 68 40.47 -1.09 12.11
N GLY A 69 40.22 -1.91 13.14
CA GLY A 69 39.21 -2.97 13.09
C GLY A 69 37.82 -2.42 12.84
N TRP A 70 37.49 -1.28 13.45
CA TRP A 70 36.22 -0.57 13.22
C TRP A 70 36.10 -0.07 11.78
N ARG A 71 37.14 0.58 11.26
CA ARG A 71 37.21 1.03 9.87
C ARG A 71 37.09 -0.13 8.88
N SER A 72 37.78 -1.24 9.14
CA SER A 72 37.71 -2.46 8.33
C SER A 72 36.31 -3.07 8.30
N LEU A 73 35.63 -3.16 9.46
CA LEU A 73 34.24 -3.62 9.52
C LEU A 73 33.33 -2.74 8.67
N LEU A 74 33.45 -1.42 8.80
CA LEU A 74 32.60 -0.46 8.08
C LEU A 74 32.76 -0.51 6.56
N LEU A 75 33.99 -0.73 6.07
CA LEU A 75 34.31 -0.80 4.65
C LEU A 75 33.94 -2.16 4.03
N ASP A 76 33.86 -3.23 4.83
CA ASP A 76 33.28 -4.50 4.43
C ASP A 76 31.75 -4.45 4.60
N ALA A 77 31.06 -3.94 3.58
CA ALA A 77 29.62 -3.69 3.63
C ALA A 77 28.80 -4.97 3.91
N ASP A 78 29.22 -6.11 3.38
CA ASP A 78 28.54 -7.38 3.62
C ASP A 78 28.67 -7.82 5.08
N ARG A 79 29.84 -7.60 5.70
CA ARG A 79 30.04 -7.88 7.14
C ARG A 79 29.32 -6.86 8.02
N ALA A 80 29.42 -5.56 7.71
CA ALA A 80 28.71 -4.51 8.44
C ALA A 80 27.19 -4.73 8.45
N CYS A 81 26.63 -5.22 7.34
CA CYS A 81 25.20 -5.52 7.23
C CYS A 81 24.79 -6.87 7.85
N ARG A 82 25.69 -7.65 8.45
CA ARG A 82 25.31 -8.90 9.16
C ARG A 82 25.21 -8.73 10.67
N VAL A 83 25.55 -7.56 11.18
CA VAL A 83 25.58 -7.28 12.62
C VAL A 83 24.65 -6.15 13.00
N SER A 84 24.07 -6.24 14.21
CA SER A 84 23.22 -5.21 14.80
C SER A 84 23.89 -4.52 15.98
N ALA A 85 24.89 -5.16 16.60
CA ALA A 85 25.67 -4.60 17.70
C ALA A 85 27.16 -4.56 17.34
N VAL A 86 27.81 -3.45 17.68
CA VAL A 86 29.25 -3.29 17.54
C VAL A 86 29.82 -2.81 18.87
N ARG A 87 30.63 -3.64 19.51
CA ARG A 87 31.25 -3.37 20.81
C ARG A 87 32.70 -2.99 20.61
N LEU A 88 33.08 -1.78 21.04
CA LEU A 88 34.40 -1.21 20.79
C LEU A 88 35.17 -1.08 22.11
N ALA A 89 36.38 -1.65 22.18
CA ALA A 89 37.19 -1.60 23.39
C ALA A 89 37.85 -0.23 23.66
N PHE A 90 37.87 0.64 22.64
CA PHE A 90 38.56 1.94 22.68
C PHE A 90 37.62 3.14 22.92
N ILE A 91 36.35 2.88 23.26
CA ILE A 91 35.35 3.93 23.56
C ILE A 91 34.81 3.77 24.99
N ARG A 92 34.26 4.85 25.55
CA ARG A 92 33.59 4.82 26.85
C ARG A 92 32.07 4.73 26.67
N ALA A 93 31.35 4.47 27.76
CA ALA A 93 29.88 4.40 27.74
C ALA A 93 29.22 5.68 27.21
N ALA A 94 29.79 6.86 27.51
CA ALA A 94 29.29 8.14 27.02
C ALA A 94 29.54 8.38 25.51
N ASP A 95 30.45 7.61 24.90
CA ASP A 95 30.83 7.73 23.49
C ASP A 95 30.03 6.78 22.57
N GLY A 96 29.14 5.97 23.14
CA GLY A 96 28.26 5.08 22.38
C GLY A 96 27.24 5.86 21.54
N PHE A 97 26.86 5.31 20.39
CA PHE A 97 25.88 5.92 19.50
C PHE A 97 25.07 4.88 18.73
N ARG A 98 24.02 5.34 18.04
CA ARG A 98 23.15 4.48 17.23
C ARG A 98 23.10 4.94 15.79
N THR A 99 23.23 3.99 14.88
CA THR A 99 22.84 4.13 13.48
C THR A 99 21.48 3.45 13.30
N ARG A 100 20.91 3.47 12.09
CA ARG A 100 19.68 2.72 11.81
C ARG A 100 19.91 1.21 11.81
N GLY A 101 21.16 0.77 11.62
CA GLY A 101 21.54 -0.64 11.55
C GLY A 101 22.36 -1.14 12.75
N HIS A 102 23.02 -0.26 13.50
CA HIS A 102 23.95 -0.62 14.57
C HIS A 102 23.64 0.09 15.88
N VAL A 103 23.81 -0.65 16.97
CA VAL A 103 24.06 -0.10 18.31
C VAL A 103 25.57 -0.20 18.56
N VAL A 104 26.23 0.96 18.71
CA VAL A 104 27.67 1.05 19.00
C VAL A 104 27.85 1.36 20.47
N GLU A 105 28.52 0.45 21.19
CA GLU A 105 28.65 0.50 22.65
C GLU A 105 30.07 0.11 23.10
N PRO A 106 30.51 0.48 24.32
CA PRO A 106 31.82 0.03 24.81
C PRO A 106 31.86 -1.49 25.00
N TRP A 107 33.00 -2.08 24.70
CA TRP A 107 33.25 -3.49 25.02
C TRP A 107 33.80 -3.62 26.44
N VAL A 108 32.96 -4.10 27.36
CA VAL A 108 33.29 -4.22 28.80
C VAL A 108 33.34 -5.65 29.33
N ASP A 109 32.59 -6.58 28.72
CA ASP A 109 32.43 -7.96 29.21
C ASP A 109 32.69 -9.00 28.12
N ALA A 110 32.56 -10.28 28.48
CA ALA A 110 32.67 -11.39 27.53
C ALA A 110 31.79 -11.19 26.28
N PRO A 111 32.26 -11.59 25.08
CA PRO A 111 31.46 -11.47 23.87
C PRO A 111 30.08 -12.10 23.99
N ALA A 112 29.05 -11.28 23.78
CA ALA A 112 27.65 -11.66 23.85
C ALA A 112 26.98 -11.63 22.47
N VAL A 113 25.98 -12.50 22.27
CA VAL A 113 25.15 -12.50 21.06
C VAL A 113 24.30 -11.24 20.96
N ALA A 114 23.92 -10.87 19.73
CA ALA A 114 22.94 -9.83 19.47
C ALA A 114 21.95 -10.29 18.38
N PRO A 115 20.78 -9.65 18.24
CA PRO A 115 19.83 -10.00 17.20
C PRO A 115 20.47 -9.95 15.81
N VAL A 116 20.34 -11.01 15.02
CA VAL A 116 20.83 -11.01 13.65
C VAL A 116 19.88 -10.17 12.80
N PRO A 117 20.37 -9.13 12.09
CA PRO A 117 19.51 -8.34 11.21
C PRO A 117 18.86 -9.20 10.12
N GLU A 118 17.55 -9.08 9.96
CA GLU A 118 16.85 -9.76 8.88
C GLU A 118 17.31 -9.26 7.50
N PRO A 119 17.47 -10.15 6.51
CA PRO A 119 17.73 -9.75 5.13
C PRO A 119 16.53 -8.95 4.57
N ARG A 120 16.80 -7.76 4.02
CA ARG A 120 15.80 -6.94 3.31
C ARG A 120 16.30 -6.59 1.91
N PRO A 121 16.40 -7.57 1.01
CA PRO A 121 16.94 -7.33 -0.34
C PRO A 121 16.08 -6.35 -1.13
N GLU A 122 14.77 -6.30 -0.87
CA GLU A 122 13.84 -5.45 -1.61
C GLU A 122 13.99 -3.95 -1.34
N ALA A 123 14.58 -3.55 -0.22
CA ALA A 123 14.76 -2.13 0.12
C ALA A 123 16.23 -1.68 0.03
N GLY A 124 17.14 -2.58 -0.34
CA GLY A 124 18.57 -2.34 -0.33
C GLY A 124 19.08 -1.56 -1.55
N PRO A 125 20.17 -0.79 -1.41
CA PRO A 125 20.79 -0.09 -2.55
C PRO A 125 21.13 -0.98 -3.74
N ARG A 126 21.56 -2.24 -3.49
CA ARG A 126 21.88 -3.21 -4.56
C ARG A 126 20.69 -3.57 -5.47
N ARG A 127 19.44 -3.27 -5.07
CA ARG A 127 18.25 -3.45 -5.93
C ARG A 127 18.20 -2.43 -7.07
N VAL A 128 18.58 -1.18 -6.77
CA VAL A 128 18.41 -0.03 -7.69
C VAL A 128 19.72 0.45 -8.29
N VAL A 129 20.86 0.08 -7.69
CA VAL A 129 22.21 0.40 -8.18
C VAL A 129 22.84 -0.82 -8.82
N ARG A 130 22.99 -0.80 -10.14
CA ARG A 130 23.67 -1.84 -10.90
C ARG A 130 25.18 -1.71 -10.73
N SER A 131 25.80 -2.66 -10.03
CA SER A 131 27.25 -2.70 -9.82
C SER A 131 27.90 -3.72 -10.75
N GLN A 132 28.83 -3.30 -11.61
CA GLN A 132 29.54 -4.16 -12.57
C GLN A 132 30.93 -4.59 -12.08
N SER A 133 31.37 -4.13 -10.91
CA SER A 133 32.65 -4.48 -10.29
C SER A 133 32.48 -4.79 -8.81
N PRO A 134 33.07 -5.88 -8.29
CA PRO A 134 32.96 -6.26 -6.88
C PRO A 134 33.60 -5.24 -5.93
N GLU A 135 34.58 -4.48 -6.40
CA GLU A 135 35.27 -3.44 -5.61
C GLU A 135 34.45 -2.15 -5.48
N GLN A 136 33.41 -1.99 -6.30
CA GLN A 136 32.57 -0.79 -6.39
C GLN A 136 31.11 -1.22 -6.29
N MET A 137 30.77 -1.88 -5.19
CA MET A 137 29.41 -2.30 -4.91
C MET A 137 28.78 -1.38 -3.90
N ALA A 138 27.53 -0.99 -4.18
CA ALA A 138 26.68 -0.41 -3.15
C ALA A 138 26.51 -1.42 -1.99
N PRO A 139 26.34 -0.95 -0.74
CA PRO A 139 26.09 -1.84 0.38
C PRO A 139 24.74 -2.58 0.19
N PRO A 140 24.60 -3.82 0.71
CA PRO A 140 23.36 -4.56 0.57
C PRO A 140 22.20 -3.90 1.33
N ARG A 141 22.50 -3.12 2.38
CA ARG A 141 21.55 -2.35 3.19
C ARG A 141 22.18 -1.01 3.58
N ILE A 142 21.37 0.03 3.72
CA ILE A 142 21.88 1.38 3.99
C ILE A 142 21.93 1.70 5.50
N GLU A 143 21.16 0.97 6.30
CA GLU A 143 20.88 1.22 7.71
C GLU A 143 22.15 1.40 8.56
N PRO A 144 23.22 0.59 8.41
CA PRO A 144 24.48 0.80 9.14
C PRO A 144 25.10 2.18 8.95
N TYR A 145 24.84 2.80 7.80
CA TYR A 145 25.47 4.03 7.34
C TYR A 145 24.58 5.26 7.54
N VAL A 146 23.33 5.09 7.98
CA VAL A 146 22.40 6.19 8.27
C VAL A 146 22.32 6.42 9.78
N ALA A 147 22.47 7.65 10.23
CA ALA A 147 22.36 7.99 11.65
C ALA A 147 20.99 7.59 12.24
N GLY A 148 21.01 6.97 13.42
CA GLY A 148 19.80 6.62 14.19
C GLY A 148 19.46 7.68 15.24
N ALA A 149 20.45 8.46 15.67
CA ALA A 149 20.31 9.59 16.59
C ALA A 149 20.66 10.90 15.89
N ALA A 150 20.20 12.03 16.45
CA ALA A 150 20.44 13.37 15.89
C ALA A 150 21.94 13.74 15.81
N ARG A 151 22.81 13.08 16.58
CA ARG A 151 24.24 13.34 16.59
C ARG A 151 25.03 12.07 16.87
N VAL A 152 26.03 11.79 16.04
CA VAL A 152 27.00 10.70 16.18
C VAL A 152 28.35 11.30 16.46
N ASP A 153 28.82 11.21 17.71
CA ASP A 153 30.08 11.81 18.18
C ASP A 153 30.97 10.75 18.87
N GLY A 154 32.12 11.19 19.38
CA GLY A 154 33.08 10.34 20.08
C GLY A 154 34.18 9.78 19.18
N PRO A 155 35.11 9.00 19.75
CA PRO A 155 36.31 8.55 19.04
C PRO A 155 36.03 7.67 17.80
N ALA A 156 34.90 6.96 17.78
CA ALA A 156 34.51 6.10 16.66
C ALA A 156 33.75 6.83 15.54
N ALA A 157 33.25 8.05 15.80
CA ALA A 157 32.42 8.79 14.85
C ALA A 157 33.13 9.21 13.56
N PRO A 158 34.39 9.68 13.55
CA PRO A 158 35.05 10.10 12.31
C PRO A 158 35.16 8.95 11.28
N ALA A 159 35.59 7.76 11.73
CA ALA A 159 35.68 6.58 10.88
C ALA A 159 34.30 6.15 10.35
N TRP A 160 33.26 6.24 11.19
CA TRP A 160 31.89 5.99 10.76
C TRP A 160 31.41 6.99 9.71
N ARG A 161 31.58 8.29 9.92
CA ARG A 161 31.15 9.34 8.97
C ARG A 161 31.83 9.16 7.62
N GLU A 162 33.11 8.85 7.61
CA GLU A 162 33.87 8.61 6.38
C GLU A 162 33.34 7.39 5.59
N ALA A 163 33.17 6.26 6.28
CA ALA A 163 32.64 5.06 5.65
C ALA A 163 31.18 5.24 5.22
N ALA A 164 30.36 5.88 6.05
CA ALA A 164 28.97 6.21 5.74
C ALA A 164 28.86 7.09 4.49
N GLY A 165 29.66 8.15 4.39
CA GLY A 165 29.67 9.01 3.21
C GLY A 165 30.10 8.25 1.96
N THR A 166 31.05 7.32 2.09
CA THR A 166 31.50 6.46 0.99
C THR A 166 30.38 5.51 0.53
N MET A 167 29.75 4.81 1.47
CA MET A 167 28.73 3.80 1.17
C MET A 167 27.41 4.42 0.71
N ILE A 168 27.03 5.57 1.26
CA ILE A 168 25.91 6.36 0.77
C ILE A 168 26.20 6.86 -0.65
N ALA A 169 27.39 7.41 -0.92
CA ALA A 169 27.75 7.84 -2.27
C ALA A 169 27.66 6.70 -3.30
N LEU A 170 28.06 5.48 -2.95
CA LEU A 170 27.90 4.31 -3.82
C LEU A 170 26.43 3.91 -4.02
N SER A 171 25.52 4.36 -3.16
CA SER A 171 24.09 4.02 -3.19
C SER A 171 23.23 5.01 -3.98
N LEU A 172 23.78 6.11 -4.50
CA LEU A 172 23.00 7.14 -5.19
C LEU A 172 22.95 7.00 -6.72
N PRO A 173 24.01 6.57 -7.43
CA PRO A 173 23.97 6.36 -8.87
C PRO A 173 23.00 5.26 -9.31
N ASN A 174 22.67 5.20 -10.61
CA ASN A 174 21.99 4.05 -11.20
C ASN A 174 22.96 2.92 -11.52
N GLU A 175 24.17 3.25 -11.98
CA GLU A 175 25.18 2.24 -12.28
C GLU A 175 26.56 2.63 -11.74
N LEU A 176 27.29 1.63 -11.29
CA LEU A 176 28.69 1.67 -10.92
C LEU A 176 29.45 0.70 -11.83
N TYR A 177 30.42 1.20 -12.57
CA TYR A 177 31.18 0.41 -13.54
C TYR A 177 32.60 0.93 -13.69
N ARG A 178 33.43 0.19 -14.44
CA ARG A 178 34.79 0.61 -14.78
C ARG A 178 34.87 0.95 -16.26
N ASP A 179 35.57 2.04 -16.57
CA ASP A 179 36.05 2.34 -17.91
C ASP A 179 37.59 2.20 -17.90
N GLY A 180 38.06 1.03 -18.32
CA GLY A 180 39.45 0.61 -18.10
C GLY A 180 39.81 0.54 -16.61
N ALA A 181 40.79 1.35 -16.19
CA ALA A 181 41.20 1.47 -14.80
C ALA A 181 40.33 2.46 -13.99
N THR A 182 39.48 3.25 -14.65
CA THR A 182 38.78 4.37 -14.02
C THR A 182 37.45 3.94 -13.44
N PRO A 183 37.18 4.18 -12.14
CA PRO A 183 35.87 3.95 -11.54
C PRO A 183 34.87 5.00 -12.03
N MET A 184 33.68 4.57 -12.46
CA MET A 184 32.66 5.40 -13.07
C MET A 184 31.31 5.24 -12.36
N ALA A 185 30.54 6.32 -12.32
CA ALA A 185 29.16 6.38 -11.87
C ALA A 185 28.26 6.89 -12.99
N MET A 186 27.08 6.30 -13.15
CA MET A 186 26.06 6.73 -14.11
C MET A 186 24.80 7.23 -13.39
N LEU A 187 24.32 8.40 -13.80
CA LEU A 187 22.99 8.92 -13.48
C LEU A 187 22.11 8.84 -14.73
N ALA A 188 20.95 8.20 -14.62
CA ALA A 188 20.05 7.90 -15.73
C ALA A 188 19.07 9.04 -16.10
N GLY A 189 19.31 10.26 -15.61
CA GLY A 189 18.48 11.42 -15.92
C GLY A 189 18.52 11.83 -17.40
N GLN A 190 17.85 12.94 -17.73
CA GLN A 190 17.78 13.47 -19.10
C GLN A 190 18.46 14.86 -19.15
N PRO A 191 19.66 14.99 -19.76
CA PRO A 191 20.48 13.93 -20.35
C PRO A 191 21.20 13.07 -19.29
N PRO A 192 21.59 11.82 -19.62
CA PRO A 192 22.32 10.95 -18.70
C PRO A 192 23.73 11.48 -18.46
N ARG A 193 24.26 11.24 -17.26
CA ARG A 193 25.62 11.65 -16.86
C ARG A 193 26.47 10.43 -16.56
N LYS A 194 27.58 10.30 -17.29
CA LYS A 194 28.66 9.36 -17.00
C LYS A 194 29.80 10.15 -16.37
N LEU A 195 30.13 9.83 -15.12
CA LEU A 195 31.01 10.63 -14.29
C LEU A 195 32.11 9.72 -13.75
N MET A 196 33.34 10.22 -13.68
CA MET A 196 34.35 9.57 -12.84
C MET A 196 33.83 9.52 -11.41
N LEU A 197 33.90 8.37 -10.74
CA LEU A 197 33.47 8.24 -9.35
C LEU A 197 34.28 9.21 -8.46
N GLY A 198 35.60 9.23 -8.71
CA GLY A 198 36.57 10.09 -8.03
C GLY A 198 36.87 9.67 -6.59
N ASP A 199 37.91 10.27 -6.05
CA ASP A 199 38.30 10.15 -4.64
C ASP A 199 37.84 11.39 -3.87
N GLY A 200 37.42 11.22 -2.62
CA GLY A 200 37.06 12.35 -1.77
C GLY A 200 36.08 11.99 -0.65
N GLY A 201 36.45 12.38 0.57
CA GLY A 201 35.53 12.54 1.69
C GLY A 201 34.76 13.86 1.55
N LEU A 202 33.57 13.91 2.14
CA LEU A 202 32.70 15.09 2.06
C LEU A 202 33.08 16.07 3.17
N GLY A 203 32.91 17.37 2.91
CA GLY A 203 32.80 18.35 3.98
C GLY A 203 31.53 18.12 4.81
N ALA A 204 31.48 18.67 6.03
CA ALA A 204 30.39 18.46 6.99
C ALA A 204 28.98 18.74 6.41
N ASP A 205 28.80 19.87 5.72
CA ASP A 205 27.50 20.26 5.14
C ASP A 205 27.00 19.29 4.05
N GLY A 206 27.94 18.68 3.31
CA GLY A 206 27.61 17.69 2.29
C GLY A 206 27.17 16.35 2.86
N PHE A 207 27.59 16.03 4.09
CA PHE A 207 27.28 14.77 4.74
C PHE A 207 25.82 14.72 5.22
N ASP A 208 25.30 15.80 5.79
CA ASP A 208 23.91 15.84 6.28
C ASP A 208 22.89 15.71 5.15
N ALA A 209 23.16 16.37 4.01
CA ALA A 209 22.32 16.26 2.83
C ALA A 209 22.35 14.84 2.23
N GLN A 210 23.49 14.15 2.31
CA GLN A 210 23.57 12.73 1.94
C GLN A 210 22.82 11.81 2.89
N GLN A 211 22.93 12.04 4.21
CA GLN A 211 22.17 11.29 5.22
C GLN A 211 20.67 11.42 4.95
N ALA A 212 20.20 12.63 4.69
CA ALA A 212 18.81 12.90 4.35
C ALA A 212 18.38 12.22 3.05
N ALA A 213 19.23 12.22 2.02
CA ALA A 213 18.95 11.57 0.74
C ALA A 213 18.85 10.04 0.90
N ALA A 214 19.80 9.42 1.61
CA ALA A 214 19.79 7.99 1.87
C ALA A 214 18.57 7.58 2.69
N ALA A 215 18.24 8.32 3.76
CA ALA A 215 17.05 8.07 4.56
C ALA A 215 15.76 8.18 3.74
N TRP A 216 15.63 9.23 2.93
CA TRP A 216 14.44 9.46 2.12
C TRP A 216 14.23 8.34 1.08
N VAL A 217 15.28 7.93 0.37
CA VAL A 217 15.17 6.91 -0.69
C VAL A 217 14.89 5.52 -0.09
N TYR A 218 15.64 5.13 0.93
CA TYR A 218 15.70 3.73 1.37
C TYR A 218 14.93 3.41 2.65
N LEU A 219 14.61 4.41 3.50
CA LEU A 219 14.06 4.18 4.84
C LEU A 219 12.66 4.76 5.07
N GLU A 220 12.30 5.86 4.39
CA GLU A 220 11.04 6.58 4.64
C GLU A 220 9.82 6.02 3.85
N GLY A 221 9.91 4.86 3.21
CA GLY A 221 8.78 4.25 2.48
C GLY A 221 9.13 3.01 1.67
N THR A 222 8.12 2.46 0.97
CA THR A 222 8.22 1.21 0.20
C THR A 222 8.71 1.41 -1.22
N ASP A 223 8.49 2.60 -1.80
CA ASP A 223 8.72 2.87 -3.24
C ASP A 223 10.16 3.31 -3.53
N VAL A 224 11.13 2.48 -3.12
CA VAL A 224 12.57 2.78 -3.25
C VAL A 224 12.96 3.09 -4.69
N GLU A 225 12.46 2.31 -5.66
CA GLU A 225 12.74 2.50 -7.10
C GLU A 225 12.27 3.86 -7.62
N VAL A 226 11.07 4.30 -7.22
CA VAL A 226 10.49 5.57 -7.67
C VAL A 226 11.25 6.75 -7.07
N ARG A 227 11.55 6.68 -5.76
CA ARG A 227 12.31 7.73 -5.07
C ARG A 227 13.74 7.84 -5.58
N HIS A 228 14.40 6.71 -5.79
CA HIS A 228 15.74 6.66 -6.39
C HIS A 228 15.74 7.26 -7.80
N THR A 229 14.73 6.91 -8.61
CA THR A 229 14.57 7.46 -9.97
C THR A 229 14.45 8.98 -9.96
N PHE A 230 13.58 9.55 -9.12
CA PHE A 230 13.45 11.00 -9.01
C PHE A 230 14.75 11.67 -8.52
N LEU A 231 15.40 11.10 -7.49
CA LEU A 231 16.65 11.64 -6.99
C LEU A 231 17.75 11.63 -8.06
N SER A 232 17.93 10.50 -8.73
CA SER A 232 18.98 10.36 -9.75
C SER A 232 18.74 11.27 -10.96
N ALA A 233 17.48 11.44 -11.39
CA ALA A 233 17.14 12.36 -12.46
C ALA A 233 17.51 13.81 -12.10
N GLU A 234 17.17 14.25 -10.89
CA GLU A 234 17.49 15.61 -10.42
C GLU A 234 19.00 15.79 -10.18
N LEU A 235 19.70 14.77 -9.63
CA LEU A 235 21.16 14.78 -9.54
C LEU A 235 21.80 14.93 -10.91
N SER A 236 21.29 14.22 -11.93
CA SER A 236 21.80 14.30 -13.31
C SER A 236 21.67 15.72 -13.88
N ARG A 237 20.57 16.40 -13.57
CA ARG A 237 20.29 17.78 -14.01
C ARG A 237 21.21 18.79 -13.34
N GLU A 238 21.47 18.61 -12.05
CA GLU A 238 22.33 19.48 -11.26
C GLU A 238 23.83 19.31 -11.59
N TRP A 239 24.20 18.24 -12.29
CA TRP A 239 25.60 17.91 -12.54
C TRP A 239 26.25 18.74 -13.65
N THR A 240 27.39 19.36 -13.31
CA THR A 240 28.23 20.13 -14.23
C THR A 240 29.33 19.27 -14.86
N ALA A 241 29.70 19.57 -16.10
CA ALA A 241 30.77 18.87 -16.81
C ALA A 241 32.13 19.05 -16.09
N GLY A 242 32.97 18.00 -16.13
CA GLY A 242 34.36 18.05 -15.63
C GLY A 242 34.56 17.78 -14.14
N GLN A 243 33.49 17.57 -13.36
CA GLN A 243 33.58 17.24 -11.93
C GLN A 243 33.26 15.76 -11.68
N SER A 244 34.06 15.09 -10.83
CA SER A 244 33.79 13.71 -10.40
C SER A 244 32.53 13.61 -9.53
N PHE A 245 31.95 12.41 -9.46
CA PHE A 245 30.71 12.15 -8.73
C PHE A 245 30.85 12.50 -7.24
N ARG A 246 31.87 11.95 -6.55
CA ARG A 246 32.04 12.20 -5.11
C ARG A 246 32.37 13.66 -4.80
N ALA A 247 33.14 14.34 -5.64
CA ALA A 247 33.47 15.75 -5.45
C ALA A 247 32.26 16.69 -5.63
N GLY A 248 31.28 16.32 -6.46
CA GLY A 248 30.07 17.11 -6.69
C GLY A 248 29.00 16.95 -5.61
N LEU A 249 28.95 15.80 -4.92
CA LEU A 249 27.88 15.47 -3.96
C LEU A 249 27.61 16.55 -2.91
N PRO A 250 28.61 17.16 -2.23
CA PRO A 250 28.36 18.14 -1.18
C PRO A 250 27.51 19.34 -1.63
N LYS A 251 27.62 19.74 -2.89
CA LYS A 251 26.93 20.92 -3.43
C LYS A 251 25.63 20.59 -4.15
N ARG A 252 25.45 19.34 -4.58
CA ARG A 252 24.36 18.96 -5.51
C ARG A 252 23.28 18.11 -4.87
N VAL A 253 23.60 17.32 -3.85
CA VAL A 253 22.64 16.37 -3.28
C VAL A 253 21.47 17.04 -2.56
N GLY A 254 21.71 18.15 -1.84
CA GLY A 254 20.66 18.90 -1.15
C GLY A 254 19.60 19.47 -2.12
N PRO A 255 19.99 20.33 -3.08
CA PRO A 255 19.05 20.88 -4.06
C PRO A 255 18.33 19.81 -4.90
N ALA A 256 19.03 18.74 -5.28
CA ALA A 256 18.43 17.61 -5.99
C ALA A 256 17.39 16.87 -5.14
N LEU A 257 17.66 16.66 -3.85
CA LEU A 257 16.74 16.00 -2.92
C LEU A 257 15.46 16.81 -2.72
N ASP A 258 15.56 18.12 -2.56
CA ASP A 258 14.39 18.99 -2.38
C ASP A 258 13.48 18.97 -3.62
N SER A 259 14.10 19.02 -4.81
CA SER A 259 13.39 18.93 -6.08
C SER A 259 12.75 17.55 -6.28
N ALA A 260 13.48 16.47 -5.98
CA ALA A 260 12.98 15.10 -6.09
C ALA A 260 11.81 14.83 -5.15
N ARG A 261 11.84 15.37 -3.91
CA ARG A 261 10.73 15.29 -2.95
C ARG A 261 9.48 15.99 -3.47
N LEU A 262 9.63 17.15 -4.13
CA LEU A 262 8.51 17.85 -4.74
C LEU A 262 7.90 17.05 -5.90
N LEU A 263 8.74 16.51 -6.78
CA LEU A 263 8.31 15.65 -7.89
C LEU A 263 7.60 14.39 -7.40
N TYR A 264 8.13 13.73 -6.37
CA TYR A 264 7.49 12.57 -5.76
C TYR A 264 6.11 12.92 -5.17
N LYS A 265 5.99 14.04 -4.45
CA LYS A 265 4.68 14.52 -3.96
C LYS A 265 3.70 14.78 -5.10
N ALA A 266 4.16 15.34 -6.22
CA ALA A 266 3.34 15.54 -7.40
C ALA A 266 2.92 14.21 -8.05
N HIS A 267 3.84 13.24 -8.13
CA HIS A 267 3.57 11.89 -8.63
C HIS A 267 2.49 11.17 -7.80
N LEU A 268 2.58 11.22 -6.46
CA LEU A 268 1.55 10.65 -5.58
C LEU A 268 0.16 11.29 -5.81
N ARG A 269 0.12 12.61 -6.01
CA ARG A 269 -1.13 13.34 -6.31
C ARG A 269 -1.70 12.96 -7.68
N ALA A 270 -0.86 12.80 -8.69
CA ALA A 270 -1.28 12.39 -10.03
C ALA A 270 -1.84 10.96 -10.02
N GLY A 271 -1.14 10.01 -9.40
CA GLY A 271 -1.63 8.63 -9.26
C GLY A 271 -2.98 8.56 -8.54
N SER A 272 -3.16 9.34 -7.47
CA SER A 272 -4.43 9.42 -6.74
C SER A 272 -5.58 9.97 -7.59
N LYS A 273 -5.30 10.91 -8.51
CA LYS A 273 -6.31 11.48 -9.41
C LYS A 273 -6.77 10.45 -10.45
N ASP A 274 -5.84 9.69 -11.02
CA ASP A 274 -6.16 8.67 -12.02
C ASP A 274 -6.94 7.51 -11.42
N THR A 275 -6.61 7.09 -10.18
CA THR A 275 -7.39 6.08 -9.45
C THR A 275 -8.80 6.55 -9.11
N LEU A 276 -8.96 7.80 -8.65
CA LEU A 276 -10.28 8.38 -8.38
C LEU A 276 -11.12 8.50 -9.66
N LYS A 277 -10.48 8.85 -10.78
CA LYS A 277 -11.13 8.91 -12.09
C LYS A 277 -11.58 7.52 -12.55
N ALA A 278 -10.72 6.50 -12.45
CA ALA A 278 -11.08 5.13 -12.80
C ALA A 278 -12.26 4.62 -11.97
N LEU A 279 -12.29 4.94 -10.67
CA LEU A 279 -13.40 4.59 -9.79
C LEU A 279 -14.71 5.33 -10.17
N SER A 280 -14.60 6.60 -10.55
CA SER A 280 -15.74 7.37 -11.08
C SER A 280 -16.26 6.83 -12.40
N ASP A 281 -15.37 6.46 -13.33
CA ASP A 281 -15.72 5.91 -14.63
C ASP A 281 -16.38 4.53 -14.47
N LEU A 282 -15.88 3.68 -13.55
CA LEU A 282 -16.50 2.40 -13.20
C LEU A 282 -17.93 2.58 -12.65
N ARG A 283 -18.14 3.54 -11.73
CA ARG A 283 -19.47 3.86 -11.19
C ARG A 283 -20.43 4.30 -12.30
N LYS A 284 -19.95 5.11 -13.25
CA LYS A 284 -20.75 5.58 -14.38
C LYS A 284 -21.13 4.42 -15.30
N THR A 285 -20.16 3.60 -15.73
CA THR A 285 -20.41 2.44 -16.59
C THR A 285 -21.42 1.48 -15.97
N LEU A 286 -21.27 1.17 -14.68
CA LEU A 286 -22.24 0.31 -13.99
C LEU A 286 -23.63 0.94 -13.96
N SER A 287 -23.74 2.23 -13.64
CA SER A 287 -25.03 2.94 -13.64
C SER A 287 -25.70 2.88 -15.02
N ASP A 288 -24.93 3.08 -16.09
CA ASP A 288 -25.43 3.03 -17.47
C ASP A 288 -25.88 1.61 -17.84
N GLU A 289 -25.13 0.57 -17.47
CA GLU A 289 -25.51 -0.83 -17.67
C GLU A 289 -26.79 -1.21 -16.91
N VAL A 290 -26.92 -0.77 -15.66
CA VAL A 290 -28.11 -0.98 -14.83
C VAL A 290 -29.33 -0.28 -15.44
N GLN A 291 -29.18 0.96 -15.91
CA GLN A 291 -30.26 1.67 -16.59
C GLN A 291 -30.66 0.99 -17.90
N LYS A 292 -29.70 0.47 -18.66
CA LYS A 292 -29.97 -0.29 -19.89
C LYS A 292 -30.72 -1.59 -19.61
N LEU A 293 -30.32 -2.33 -18.58
CA LEU A 293 -31.02 -3.56 -18.16
C LEU A 293 -32.44 -3.26 -17.68
N LEU A 294 -32.64 -2.18 -16.93
CA LEU A 294 -33.98 -1.71 -16.54
C LEU A 294 -34.85 -1.37 -17.74
N GLN A 295 -34.28 -0.67 -18.72
CA GLN A 295 -34.99 -0.33 -19.95
C GLN A 295 -35.36 -1.59 -20.73
N GLN A 296 -34.42 -2.52 -20.92
CA GLN A 296 -34.68 -3.81 -21.57
C GLN A 296 -35.75 -4.62 -20.85
N SER A 297 -35.74 -4.65 -19.51
CA SER A 297 -36.77 -5.33 -18.72
C SER A 297 -38.15 -4.69 -18.90
N ARG A 298 -38.22 -3.36 -18.95
CA ARG A 298 -39.47 -2.63 -19.20
C ARG A 298 -39.98 -2.87 -20.61
N ASP A 299 -39.09 -2.84 -21.61
CA ASP A 299 -39.44 -3.07 -23.01
C ASP A 299 -39.92 -4.51 -23.24
N LEU A 300 -39.24 -5.49 -22.64
CA LEU A 300 -39.67 -6.90 -22.68
C LEU A 300 -41.04 -7.08 -22.03
N SER A 301 -41.26 -6.45 -20.87
CA SER A 301 -42.56 -6.46 -20.21
C SER A 301 -43.63 -5.83 -21.10
N ALA A 302 -43.38 -4.64 -21.66
CA ALA A 302 -44.31 -3.94 -22.53
C ALA A 302 -44.61 -4.71 -23.84
N ALA A 303 -43.64 -5.45 -24.38
CA ALA A 303 -43.84 -6.32 -25.54
C ALA A 303 -44.78 -7.48 -25.22
N VAL A 304 -44.51 -8.23 -24.15
CA VAL A 304 -45.38 -9.33 -23.69
C VAL A 304 -46.80 -8.83 -23.41
N TRP A 305 -46.94 -7.65 -22.79
CA TRP A 305 -48.25 -7.08 -22.49
C TRP A 305 -49.02 -6.60 -23.73
N ARG A 306 -48.33 -6.08 -24.76
CA ARG A 306 -48.97 -5.78 -26.04
C ARG A 306 -49.52 -7.05 -26.70
N ASP A 307 -48.75 -8.13 -26.71
CA ASP A 307 -49.16 -9.38 -27.36
C ASP A 307 -50.39 -10.00 -26.67
N VAL A 308 -50.46 -9.94 -25.34
CA VAL A 308 -51.64 -10.43 -24.60
C VAL A 308 -52.85 -9.50 -24.77
N ALA A 309 -52.66 -8.17 -24.80
CA ALA A 309 -53.76 -7.22 -25.06
C ALA A 309 -54.40 -7.45 -26.44
N VAL A 310 -53.60 -7.77 -27.46
CA VAL A 310 -54.10 -8.15 -28.80
C VAL A 310 -54.93 -9.44 -28.73
N ALA A 311 -54.46 -10.45 -27.99
CA ALA A 311 -55.19 -11.71 -27.82
C ALA A 311 -56.55 -11.51 -27.13
N ILE A 312 -56.60 -10.67 -26.09
CA ILE A 312 -57.85 -10.35 -25.38
C ILE A 312 -58.78 -9.52 -26.27
N GLY A 313 -58.25 -8.51 -26.98
CA GLY A 313 -59.05 -7.71 -27.92
C GLY A 313 -59.69 -8.57 -29.02
N ALA A 314 -58.96 -9.54 -29.56
CA ALA A 314 -59.51 -10.50 -30.52
C ALA A 314 -60.64 -11.36 -29.92
N LEU A 315 -60.51 -11.75 -28.64
CA LEU A 315 -61.54 -12.50 -27.93
C LEU A 315 -62.80 -11.66 -27.68
N VAL A 316 -62.64 -10.39 -27.28
CA VAL A 316 -63.75 -9.42 -27.09
C VAL A 316 -64.53 -9.26 -28.39
N VAL A 317 -63.83 -9.00 -29.50
CA VAL A 317 -64.46 -8.82 -30.81
C VAL A 317 -65.23 -10.07 -31.21
N ARG A 318 -64.67 -11.25 -30.99
CA ARG A 318 -65.35 -12.53 -31.28
C ARG A 318 -66.61 -12.73 -30.44
N LEU A 319 -66.54 -12.46 -29.13
CA LEU A 319 -67.70 -12.55 -28.22
C LEU A 319 -68.79 -11.53 -28.57
N ALA A 320 -68.42 -10.31 -28.96
CA ALA A 320 -69.37 -9.30 -29.42
C ALA A 320 -70.10 -9.71 -30.70
N ILE A 321 -69.39 -10.34 -31.65
CA ILE A 321 -69.98 -10.89 -32.88
C ILE A 321 -70.94 -12.05 -32.57
N ASP A 322 -70.56 -12.93 -31.64
CA ASP A 322 -71.39 -14.08 -31.25
C ASP A 322 -72.66 -13.64 -30.50
N ALA A 323 -72.58 -12.61 -29.65
CA ALA A 323 -73.75 -12.01 -28.98
C ALA A 323 -74.69 -11.30 -29.97
N ALA A 324 -74.16 -10.65 -31.01
CA ALA A 324 -74.96 -9.99 -32.05
C ALA A 324 -75.76 -10.96 -32.93
N LYS A 325 -75.41 -12.26 -32.95
CA LYS A 325 -76.10 -13.30 -33.75
C LYS A 325 -77.30 -13.95 -33.06
N GLY A 326 -77.78 -13.42 -31.93
CA GLY A 326 -79.06 -13.79 -31.33
C GLY A 326 -79.06 -15.09 -30.50
N GLY A 327 -77.90 -15.67 -30.19
CA GLY A 327 -77.79 -16.72 -29.18
C GLY A 327 -77.81 -16.11 -27.79
N GLY A 328 -78.72 -16.55 -26.91
CA GLY A 328 -78.99 -16.01 -25.57
C GLY A 328 -77.84 -16.10 -24.56
N ALA A 329 -76.72 -15.42 -24.82
CA ALA A 329 -75.58 -15.26 -23.92
C ALA A 329 -75.53 -13.86 -23.28
N GLY A 330 -76.70 -13.23 -23.08
CA GLY A 330 -76.86 -11.80 -22.78
C GLY A 330 -76.34 -11.29 -21.42
N GLY A 331 -75.62 -12.08 -20.64
CA GLY A 331 -75.00 -11.64 -19.38
C GLY A 331 -73.80 -12.50 -18.98
N ALA A 332 -73.90 -13.83 -19.15
CA ALA A 332 -72.82 -14.75 -18.81
C ALA A 332 -71.55 -14.59 -19.68
N GLY A 333 -71.71 -14.25 -20.97
CA GLY A 333 -70.57 -14.02 -21.87
C GLY A 333 -69.79 -12.74 -21.54
N PHE A 334 -70.51 -11.67 -21.19
CA PHE A 334 -69.91 -10.40 -20.76
C PHE A 334 -69.30 -10.50 -19.36
N ALA A 335 -69.93 -11.23 -18.44
CA ALA A 335 -69.35 -11.53 -17.13
C ALA A 335 -68.00 -12.28 -17.24
N GLY A 336 -67.91 -13.30 -18.10
CA GLY A 336 -66.67 -14.02 -18.39
C GLY A 336 -65.58 -13.10 -18.99
N LEU A 337 -65.99 -12.15 -19.83
CA LEU A 337 -65.08 -11.16 -20.40
C LEU A 337 -64.53 -10.19 -19.35
N TYR A 338 -65.39 -9.59 -18.53
CA TYR A 338 -64.96 -8.69 -17.45
C TYR A 338 -64.06 -9.40 -16.44
N ALA A 339 -64.36 -10.65 -16.09
CA ALA A 339 -63.51 -11.47 -15.24
C ALA A 339 -62.14 -11.79 -15.90
N GLY A 340 -62.12 -12.07 -17.20
CA GLY A 340 -60.90 -12.29 -17.96
C GLY A 340 -60.00 -11.05 -18.03
N VAL A 341 -60.57 -9.87 -18.27
CA VAL A 341 -59.83 -8.60 -18.27
C VAL A 341 -59.35 -8.23 -16.87
N ALA A 342 -60.16 -8.45 -15.84
CA ALA A 342 -59.76 -8.25 -14.44
C ALA A 342 -58.58 -9.17 -14.04
N ALA A 343 -58.66 -10.47 -14.38
CA ALA A 343 -57.59 -11.42 -14.14
C ALA A 343 -56.32 -11.03 -14.90
N TYR A 344 -56.46 -10.56 -16.14
CA TYR A 344 -55.35 -10.05 -16.94
C TYR A 344 -54.66 -8.85 -16.28
N VAL A 345 -55.42 -7.81 -15.92
CA VAL A 345 -54.88 -6.61 -15.27
C VAL A 345 -54.21 -6.96 -13.93
N GLY A 346 -54.83 -7.85 -13.15
CA GLY A 346 -54.30 -8.29 -11.86
C GLY A 346 -53.00 -9.09 -11.97
N ILE A 347 -52.97 -10.12 -12.83
CA ILE A 347 -51.76 -10.94 -13.06
C ILE A 347 -50.66 -10.08 -13.69
N SER A 348 -51.02 -9.18 -14.60
CA SER A 348 -50.07 -8.28 -15.24
C SER A 348 -49.34 -7.37 -14.29
N TYR A 349 -50.12 -6.75 -13.41
CA TYR A 349 -49.57 -5.92 -12.36
C TYR A 349 -48.74 -6.73 -11.37
N ALA A 350 -49.20 -7.91 -10.97
CA ALA A 350 -48.50 -8.78 -10.03
C ALA A 350 -47.13 -9.22 -10.57
N VAL A 351 -47.04 -9.63 -11.84
CA VAL A 351 -45.78 -10.00 -12.49
C VAL A 351 -44.84 -8.81 -12.55
N SER A 352 -45.32 -7.64 -12.99
CA SER A 352 -44.52 -6.41 -13.10
C SER A 352 -43.94 -5.99 -11.74
N VAL A 353 -44.75 -6.02 -10.68
CA VAL A 353 -44.31 -5.74 -9.31
C VAL A 353 -43.33 -6.79 -8.80
N SER A 354 -43.56 -8.08 -9.06
CA SER A 354 -42.68 -9.15 -8.61
C SER A 354 -41.28 -9.07 -9.23
N THR A 355 -41.20 -8.75 -10.52
CA THR A 355 -39.94 -8.57 -11.25
C THR A 355 -39.19 -7.36 -10.70
N ASN A 356 -39.89 -6.25 -10.44
CA ASN A 356 -39.25 -5.05 -9.91
C ASN A 356 -38.79 -5.23 -8.45
N ARG A 357 -39.51 -6.00 -7.63
CA ARG A 357 -39.08 -6.37 -6.27
C ARG A 357 -37.87 -7.29 -6.28
N ARG A 358 -37.84 -8.31 -7.15
CA ARG A 358 -36.69 -9.21 -7.30
C ARG A 358 -35.45 -8.44 -7.78
N PHE A 359 -35.63 -7.52 -8.71
CA PHE A 359 -34.58 -6.63 -9.17
C PHE A 359 -33.99 -5.79 -8.03
N LEU A 360 -34.84 -5.15 -7.22
CA LEU A 360 -34.37 -4.39 -6.04
C LEU A 360 -33.62 -5.30 -5.05
N GLY A 361 -34.05 -6.55 -4.88
CA GLY A 361 -33.34 -7.54 -4.07
C GLY A 361 -31.95 -7.89 -4.61
N VAL A 362 -31.79 -8.02 -5.94
CA VAL A 362 -30.49 -8.27 -6.58
C VAL A 362 -29.56 -7.06 -6.44
N VAL A 363 -30.08 -5.84 -6.57
CA VAL A 363 -29.32 -4.60 -6.36
C VAL A 363 -28.80 -4.54 -4.92
N GLU A 364 -29.64 -4.83 -3.93
CA GLU A 364 -29.27 -4.87 -2.49
C GLU A 364 -28.25 -5.98 -2.18
N ALA A 365 -28.38 -7.15 -2.80
CA ALA A 365 -27.41 -8.23 -2.62
C ALA A 365 -26.04 -7.87 -3.23
N SER A 366 -26.02 -7.27 -4.42
CA SER A 366 -24.76 -6.79 -5.03
C SER A 366 -24.08 -5.74 -4.15
N ARG A 367 -24.85 -4.88 -3.48
CA ARG A 367 -24.35 -3.86 -2.55
C ARG A 367 -23.59 -4.46 -1.37
N SER A 368 -24.09 -5.54 -0.77
CA SER A 368 -23.36 -6.22 0.31
C SER A 368 -22.00 -6.77 -0.15
N ALA A 369 -21.92 -7.30 -1.38
CA ALA A 369 -20.67 -7.79 -1.97
C ALA A 369 -19.70 -6.64 -2.30
N TRP A 370 -20.22 -5.46 -2.65
CA TRP A 370 -19.43 -4.25 -2.89
C TRP A 370 -18.87 -3.66 -1.59
N ARG A 371 -19.67 -3.62 -0.52
CA ARG A 371 -19.24 -3.15 0.81
C ARG A 371 -18.01 -3.92 1.30
N THR A 372 -17.99 -5.25 1.14
CA THR A 372 -16.85 -6.09 1.55
C THR A 372 -15.57 -5.80 0.75
N LYS A 373 -15.67 -5.41 -0.52
CA LYS A 373 -14.50 -5.07 -1.34
C LYS A 373 -13.98 -3.64 -1.13
N LEU A 374 -14.87 -2.70 -0.77
CA LEU A 374 -14.53 -1.29 -0.60
C LEU A 374 -13.97 -0.93 0.79
N TYR A 375 -14.21 -1.75 1.81
CA TYR A 375 -13.70 -1.51 3.18
C TYR A 375 -12.18 -1.38 3.29
N GLY A 376 -11.42 -1.79 2.26
CA GLY A 376 -9.98 -1.55 2.20
C GLY A 376 -9.59 -0.09 1.91
N PHE A 377 -10.53 0.77 1.50
CA PHE A 377 -10.20 2.07 0.89
C PHE A 377 -11.06 3.27 1.34
N LEU A 378 -12.18 3.06 2.05
CA LEU A 378 -13.12 4.13 2.42
C LEU A 378 -13.70 3.90 3.83
N ASP A 379 -13.79 4.99 4.58
CA ASP A 379 -14.30 5.06 5.95
C ASP A 379 -15.85 5.03 5.94
N ASP A 380 -16.47 4.59 7.04
CA ASP A 380 -17.94 4.39 7.12
C ASP A 380 -18.74 5.67 6.83
N ALA A 381 -18.24 6.85 7.22
CA ALA A 381 -18.92 8.13 7.03
C ALA A 381 -18.98 8.57 5.55
N ASP A 382 -17.92 8.31 4.78
CA ASP A 382 -17.87 8.65 3.37
C ASP A 382 -18.73 7.68 2.55
N TYR A 383 -18.78 6.41 2.94
CA TYR A 383 -19.69 5.43 2.35
C TYR A 383 -21.16 5.84 2.53
N ASP A 384 -21.54 6.27 3.73
CA ASP A 384 -22.91 6.68 4.04
C ASP A 384 -23.36 7.90 3.23
N ALA A 385 -22.48 8.89 3.09
CA ALA A 385 -22.76 10.11 2.31
C ALA A 385 -22.84 9.84 0.80
N LEU A 386 -22.01 8.94 0.27
CA LEU A 386 -21.88 8.70 -1.17
C LEU A 386 -22.85 7.65 -1.72
N ALA A 387 -23.26 6.68 -0.89
CA ALA A 387 -24.04 5.52 -1.32
C ALA A 387 -25.31 5.30 -0.48
N ASP A 388 -25.21 5.30 0.85
CA ASP A 388 -26.29 4.81 1.71
C ASP A 388 -27.52 5.75 1.71
N GLY A 389 -27.28 7.05 1.95
CA GLY A 389 -28.35 8.06 2.02
C GLY A 389 -29.16 8.24 0.72
N PRO A 390 -28.53 8.49 -0.44
CA PRO A 390 -29.26 8.73 -1.69
C PRO A 390 -30.06 7.51 -2.18
N LEU A 391 -29.53 6.30 -2.02
CA LEU A 391 -30.20 5.07 -2.47
C LEU A 391 -31.34 4.64 -1.53
N ALA A 392 -31.17 4.77 -0.21
CA ALA A 392 -32.25 4.51 0.74
C ALA A 392 -33.44 5.46 0.48
N GLY A 393 -33.16 6.73 0.15
CA GLY A 393 -34.17 7.71 -0.26
C GLY A 393 -34.91 7.30 -1.54
N ALA A 394 -34.19 6.85 -2.57
CA ALA A 394 -34.76 6.39 -3.83
C ALA A 394 -35.63 5.12 -3.66
N MET A 395 -35.18 4.15 -2.85
CA MET A 395 -35.95 2.94 -2.52
C MET A 395 -37.22 3.25 -1.73
N ALA A 396 -37.15 4.18 -0.78
CA ALA A 396 -38.31 4.61 -0.02
C ALA A 396 -39.34 5.35 -0.90
N ALA A 397 -38.88 6.16 -1.85
CA ALA A 397 -39.74 6.80 -2.85
C ALA A 397 -40.41 5.77 -3.78
N TYR A 398 -39.65 4.77 -4.24
CA TYR A 398 -40.19 3.68 -5.05
C TYR A 398 -41.26 2.87 -4.31
N ARG A 399 -41.00 2.44 -3.05
CA ARG A 399 -42.00 1.70 -2.25
C ARG A 399 -43.29 2.50 -2.01
N ARG A 400 -43.18 3.82 -1.83
CA ARG A 400 -44.35 4.71 -1.72
C ARG A 400 -45.14 4.79 -3.03
N ALA A 401 -44.46 4.89 -4.17
CA ALA A 401 -45.09 4.92 -5.48
C ALA A 401 -45.76 3.57 -5.82
N GLU A 402 -45.10 2.46 -5.49
CA GLU A 402 -45.61 1.09 -5.65
C GLU A 402 -46.90 0.90 -4.85
N GLY A 403 -46.95 1.33 -3.58
CA GLY A 403 -48.15 1.22 -2.75
C GLY A 403 -49.35 1.97 -3.32
N ARG A 404 -49.13 3.20 -3.83
CA ARG A 404 -50.20 4.01 -4.44
C ARG A 404 -50.72 3.39 -5.74
N THR A 405 -49.82 2.94 -6.61
CA THR A 405 -50.22 2.28 -7.87
C THR A 405 -50.89 0.93 -7.62
N THR A 406 -50.46 0.19 -6.59
CA THR A 406 -51.07 -1.10 -6.20
C THR A 406 -52.51 -0.88 -5.77
N ALA A 407 -52.77 0.13 -4.94
CA ALA A 407 -54.11 0.46 -4.49
C ALA A 407 -55.04 0.80 -5.66
N VAL A 408 -54.58 1.63 -6.61
CA VAL A 408 -55.37 2.01 -7.80
C VAL A 408 -55.70 0.79 -8.67
N VAL A 409 -54.72 -0.08 -8.93
CA VAL A 409 -54.95 -1.28 -9.77
C VAL A 409 -55.92 -2.25 -9.10
N TRP A 410 -55.79 -2.48 -7.80
CA TRP A 410 -56.73 -3.34 -7.07
C TRP A 410 -58.14 -2.78 -7.04
N VAL A 411 -58.30 -1.46 -6.94
CA VAL A 411 -59.61 -0.81 -7.07
C VAL A 411 -60.20 -1.06 -8.46
N VAL A 412 -59.41 -0.91 -9.53
CA VAL A 412 -59.88 -1.18 -10.90
C VAL A 412 -60.28 -2.65 -11.07
N VAL A 413 -59.44 -3.60 -10.62
CA VAL A 413 -59.75 -5.04 -10.66
C VAL A 413 -61.03 -5.35 -9.88
N PHE A 414 -61.18 -4.78 -8.69
CA PHE A 414 -62.38 -4.97 -7.87
C PHE A 414 -63.64 -4.43 -8.55
N VAL A 415 -63.58 -3.22 -9.14
CA VAL A 415 -64.70 -2.64 -9.89
C VAL A 415 -65.07 -3.52 -11.09
N MET A 416 -64.08 -4.05 -11.82
CA MET A 416 -64.34 -4.95 -12.94
C MET A 416 -64.94 -6.28 -12.52
N LEU A 417 -64.52 -6.86 -11.38
CA LEU A 417 -65.10 -8.07 -10.83
C LEU A 417 -66.53 -7.84 -10.29
N ALA A 418 -66.79 -6.68 -9.68
CA ALA A 418 -68.12 -6.30 -9.24
C ALA A 418 -69.09 -6.14 -10.43
N ALA A 419 -68.63 -5.49 -11.51
CA ALA A 419 -69.38 -5.40 -12.76
C ALA A 419 -69.64 -6.79 -13.38
N ALA A 420 -68.65 -7.68 -13.36
CA ALA A 420 -68.82 -9.07 -13.80
C ALA A 420 -69.88 -9.82 -12.97
N ALA A 421 -69.88 -9.64 -11.65
CA ALA A 421 -70.85 -10.29 -10.75
C ALA A 421 -72.28 -9.72 -10.91
N MET A 422 -72.41 -8.44 -11.21
CA MET A 422 -73.69 -7.81 -11.56
C MET A 422 -74.25 -8.35 -12.88
N GLU A 423 -73.42 -8.47 -13.93
CA GLU A 423 -73.80 -9.05 -15.23
C GLU A 423 -74.10 -10.56 -15.15
N ALA A 424 -73.46 -11.28 -14.22
CA ALA A 424 -73.77 -12.68 -13.93
C ALA A 424 -75.08 -12.88 -13.13
N GLY A 425 -75.74 -11.80 -12.70
CA GLY A 425 -76.97 -11.84 -11.91
C GLY A 425 -76.78 -12.23 -10.45
N TRP A 426 -75.56 -12.16 -9.92
CA TRP A 426 -75.26 -12.51 -8.51
C TRP A 426 -75.47 -11.34 -7.56
N ILE A 427 -75.59 -10.11 -8.08
CA ILE A 427 -75.77 -8.87 -7.31
C ILE A 427 -76.98 -8.12 -7.88
N ASP A 428 -77.98 -7.87 -7.04
CA ASP A 428 -79.20 -7.15 -7.40
C ASP A 428 -78.92 -5.63 -7.49
N GLN A 429 -79.18 -5.02 -8.66
CA GLN A 429 -78.83 -3.62 -8.93
C GLN A 429 -79.58 -2.64 -8.02
N ASP A 430 -80.79 -2.99 -7.58
CA ASP A 430 -81.65 -2.14 -6.74
C ASP A 430 -81.22 -2.14 -5.27
N ALA A 431 -80.65 -3.24 -4.79
CA ALA A 431 -80.08 -3.33 -3.44
C ALA A 431 -78.82 -2.45 -3.29
N LEU A 432 -77.99 -2.35 -4.34
CA LEU A 432 -76.76 -1.55 -4.29
C LEU A 432 -77.03 -0.04 -4.36
N ARG A 433 -78.02 0.37 -5.16
CA ARG A 433 -78.46 1.77 -5.26
C ARG A 433 -79.09 2.28 -3.96
N SER A 434 -79.90 1.46 -3.29
CA SER A 434 -80.49 1.82 -1.99
C SER A 434 -79.44 1.95 -0.88
N TRP A 435 -78.43 1.06 -0.87
CA TRP A 435 -77.31 1.14 0.09
C TRP A 435 -76.45 2.40 -0.11
N LEU A 436 -76.07 2.73 -1.35
CA LEU A 436 -75.30 3.95 -1.65
C LEU A 436 -76.07 5.23 -1.30
N ALA A 437 -77.38 5.26 -1.52
CA ALA A 437 -78.24 6.36 -1.12
C ALA A 437 -78.27 6.55 0.41
N THR A 438 -78.30 5.46 1.18
CA THR A 438 -78.23 5.53 2.66
C THR A 438 -76.83 5.87 3.20
N ALA A 439 -75.76 5.51 2.48
CA ALA A 439 -74.39 5.84 2.87
C ALA A 439 -74.07 7.34 2.67
N HIS A 440 -74.57 7.95 1.58
CA HIS A 440 -74.40 9.39 1.35
C HIS A 440 -75.18 10.27 2.35
N ALA A 441 -76.26 9.75 2.93
CA ALA A 441 -77.05 10.45 3.95
C ALA A 441 -76.36 10.55 5.34
N ARG A 442 -75.22 9.87 5.55
CA ARG A 442 -74.49 9.84 6.84
C ARG A 442 -73.17 10.62 6.84
N VAL A 443 -72.97 11.59 5.95
CA VAL A 443 -71.87 12.56 6.07
C VAL A 443 -72.41 13.84 6.72
N PRO A 444 -72.10 14.12 8.01
CA PRO A 444 -72.45 15.41 8.60
C PRO A 444 -71.57 16.49 7.96
N ALA A 445 -72.18 17.59 7.55
CA ALA A 445 -71.48 18.81 7.18
C ALA A 445 -70.68 19.31 8.40
N ALA A 446 -69.35 19.30 8.30
CA ALA A 446 -68.50 19.94 9.29
C ALA A 446 -68.43 21.44 8.98
N HIS A 447 -68.87 22.26 9.94
CA HIS A 447 -68.53 23.66 10.07
C HIS A 447 -67.12 23.83 10.63
#